data_AF-A0A662VES5-F1
#
_entry.id   AF-A0A662VES5-F1
#
_cell.length_a   1.000
_cell.length_b   1.000
_cell.length_c   1.000
_cell.angle_alpha   90.00
_cell.angle_beta   90.00
_cell.angle_gamma   90.00
#
_symmetry.space_group_name_H-M   'P 1'
#
loop_
_entity.id
_entity.type
_entity.pdbx_description
1 polymer ?
#
loop_
_entity_poly.entity_id
_entity_poly.type
_entity_poly.pdbx_seq_one_letter_code
_entity_poly.pdbx_strand_id
1 'polypeptide(L)'
;MYYRRRICAYCGKEFYATAPGQKYCSYECKKKAQKERRREYRRRRIERGRGRSPKPKLGDRCIRCGYDILYALEYSHEVNGFLCANCHRLIHQGGRRRMSDAMAMGWGYPVRLLGALYDPGFPYEPERCYLCKQPITPAVWERHHMIPRSASRRDIRLDSRNIVIVCANCHRILTRANDVIRECFNEFRNSRLDPRYHYYTTLDQYEVAGDLEVIRAFYQFLREKWNEILSQLRQPMDDN
;
A
#
# COMPACT_ATOMS: atom_id res chain seq x y z
N MET A 1 -23.98 41.26 0.01
CA MET A 1 -23.17 41.78 1.14
C MET A 1 -21.71 41.79 0.68
N TYR A 2 -21.21 42.95 0.22
CA TYR A 2 -19.80 43.08 -0.20
C TYR A 2 -18.94 43.36 1.04
N TYR A 3 -17.85 42.60 1.20
CA TYR A 3 -16.86 42.84 2.24
C TYR A 3 -15.94 44.00 1.85
N ARG A 4 -15.14 44.49 2.81
CA ARG A 4 -14.18 45.60 2.65
C ARG A 4 -13.31 45.45 1.38
N ARG A 5 -12.92 46.57 0.76
CA ARG A 5 -11.94 46.61 -0.34
C ARG A 5 -10.65 45.91 0.09
N ARG A 6 -10.09 45.11 -0.81
CA ARG A 6 -8.83 44.37 -0.62
C ARG A 6 -7.95 44.46 -1.85
N ILE A 7 -6.65 44.27 -1.62
CA ILE A 7 -5.66 44.17 -2.69
C ILE A 7 -5.50 42.70 -3.10
N CYS A 8 -5.58 42.41 -4.39
CA CYS A 8 -5.38 41.07 -4.92
C CYS A 8 -3.94 40.60 -4.68
N ALA A 9 -3.77 39.47 -3.99
CA ALA A 9 -2.46 38.90 -3.68
C ALA A 9 -1.67 38.41 -4.91
N TYR A 10 -2.25 38.46 -6.11
CA TYR A 10 -1.59 38.07 -7.36
C TYR A 10 -1.23 39.28 -8.22
N CYS A 11 -2.22 40.13 -8.55
CA CYS A 11 -2.03 41.23 -9.51
C CYS A 11 -1.93 42.62 -8.87
N GLY A 12 -2.06 42.73 -7.55
CA GLY A 12 -1.99 44.01 -6.83
C GLY A 12 -3.17 44.96 -7.02
N LYS A 13 -4.17 44.59 -7.84
CA LYS A 13 -5.36 45.43 -8.06
C LYS A 13 -6.31 45.37 -6.87
N GLU A 14 -6.94 46.50 -6.57
CA GLU A 14 -8.02 46.55 -5.59
C GLU A 14 -9.29 45.88 -6.12
N PHE A 15 -10.02 45.21 -5.23
CA PHE A 15 -11.30 44.58 -5.53
C PHE A 15 -12.21 44.53 -4.29
N TYR A 16 -13.51 44.43 -4.53
CA TYR A 16 -14.51 44.18 -3.49
C TYR A 16 -14.63 42.68 -3.27
N ALA A 17 -14.30 42.22 -2.06
CA ALA A 17 -14.38 40.81 -1.72
C ALA A 17 -15.84 40.37 -1.51
N THR A 18 -16.21 39.20 -2.04
CA THR A 18 -17.54 38.60 -1.81
C THR A 18 -17.54 37.63 -0.63
N ALA A 19 -16.35 37.25 -0.14
CA ALA A 19 -16.15 36.39 1.02
C ALA A 19 -14.98 36.87 1.91
N PRO A 20 -15.03 36.64 3.24
CA PRO A 20 -14.03 37.15 4.18
C PRO A 20 -12.64 36.53 3.98
N GLY A 21 -12.54 35.36 3.36
CA GLY A 21 -11.29 34.67 3.02
C GLY A 21 -10.76 34.92 1.61
N GLN A 22 -11.44 35.75 0.79
CA GLN A 22 -11.05 35.94 -0.60
C GLN A 22 -9.75 36.75 -0.70
N LYS A 23 -8.74 36.15 -1.34
CA LYS A 23 -7.39 36.71 -1.52
C LYS A 23 -7.11 37.22 -2.93
N TYR A 24 -7.98 36.88 -3.90
CA TYR A 24 -7.76 37.15 -5.31
C TYR A 24 -8.99 37.81 -5.93
N CYS A 25 -8.77 38.78 -6.81
CA CYS A 25 -9.86 39.52 -7.46
C CYS A 25 -10.64 38.67 -8.48
N SER A 26 -10.04 37.60 -9.01
CA SER A 26 -10.68 36.72 -9.98
C SER A 26 -10.24 35.26 -9.83
N TYR A 27 -11.03 34.36 -10.41
CA TYR A 27 -10.67 32.93 -10.51
C TYR A 27 -9.34 32.74 -11.27
N GLU A 28 -9.07 33.55 -12.29
CA GLU A 28 -7.81 33.50 -13.03
C GLU A 28 -6.60 33.86 -12.15
N CYS A 29 -6.69 34.94 -11.37
CA CYS A 29 -5.65 35.33 -10.43
C CYS A 29 -5.38 34.22 -9.41
N LYS A 30 -6.45 33.60 -8.89
CA LYS A 30 -6.35 32.42 -8.01
C LYS A 30 -5.62 31.26 -8.69
N LYS A 31 -5.98 30.93 -9.93
CA LYS A 31 -5.39 29.81 -10.70
C LYS A 31 -3.91 30.06 -11.02
N LYS A 32 -3.55 31.28 -11.42
CA LYS A 32 -2.16 31.67 -11.69
C LYS A 32 -1.30 31.64 -10.43
N ALA A 33 -1.77 32.23 -9.33
CA ALA A 33 -1.09 32.18 -8.03
C ALA A 33 -0.90 30.75 -7.51
N GLN A 34 -1.90 29.87 -7.69
CA GLN A 34 -1.76 28.45 -7.36
C GLN A 34 -0.71 27.76 -8.22
N LYS A 35 -0.65 28.06 -9.53
CA LYS A 35 0.34 27.48 -10.46
C LYS A 35 1.76 27.88 -10.07
N GLU A 36 1.99 29.15 -9.77
CA GLU A 36 3.29 29.66 -9.32
C GLU A 36 3.71 29.04 -7.99
N ARG A 37 2.81 29.00 -7.01
CA ARG A 37 3.07 28.34 -5.72
C ARG A 37 3.45 26.87 -5.88
N ARG A 38 2.79 26.13 -6.79
CA ARG A 38 3.14 24.73 -7.09
C ARG A 38 4.52 24.62 -7.74
N ARG A 39 4.89 25.55 -8.62
CA ARG A 39 6.22 25.60 -9.26
C ARG A 39 7.31 25.91 -8.24
N GLU A 40 7.11 26.91 -7.40
CA GLU A 40 8.04 27.28 -6.32
C GLU A 40 8.20 26.14 -5.31
N TYR A 41 7.09 25.52 -4.87
CA TYR A 41 7.13 24.34 -4.02
C TYR A 41 7.93 23.19 -4.66
N ARG A 42 7.73 22.94 -5.96
CA ARG A 42 8.50 21.92 -6.70
C ARG A 42 9.99 22.27 -6.76
N ARG A 43 10.34 23.54 -7.01
CA ARG A 43 11.73 24.02 -7.04
C ARG A 43 12.41 23.81 -5.68
N ARG A 44 11.80 24.29 -4.60
CA ARG A 44 12.29 24.09 -3.22
C ARG A 44 12.40 22.62 -2.84
N ARG A 45 11.50 21.76 -3.34
CA ARG A 45 11.59 20.30 -3.16
C ARG A 45 12.86 19.73 -3.82
N ILE A 46 13.17 20.14 -5.05
CA ILE A 46 14.36 19.73 -5.78
C ILE A 46 15.64 20.26 -5.11
N GLU A 47 15.66 21.54 -4.72
CA GLU A 47 16.80 22.17 -4.00
C GLU A 47 17.14 21.44 -2.70
N ARG A 48 16.14 20.91 -1.99
CA ARG A 48 16.32 20.08 -0.79
C ARG A 48 16.70 18.63 -1.09
N GLY A 49 17.09 18.31 -2.33
CA GLY A 49 17.39 16.95 -2.79
C GLY A 49 16.16 16.03 -2.91
N ARG A 50 14.96 16.50 -2.53
CA ARG A 50 13.71 15.72 -2.59
C ARG A 50 13.03 15.90 -3.94
N GLY A 51 13.77 15.67 -5.01
CA GLY A 51 13.25 15.62 -6.37
C GLY A 51 12.22 14.51 -6.58
N ARG A 52 11.86 14.24 -7.84
CA ARG A 52 11.08 13.04 -8.15
C ARG A 52 11.99 11.85 -7.90
N SER A 53 11.66 11.01 -6.91
CA SER A 53 12.39 9.75 -6.69
C SER A 53 12.43 8.94 -7.99
N PRO A 54 13.59 8.37 -8.36
CA PRO A 54 13.67 7.38 -9.41
C PRO A 54 12.63 6.28 -9.20
N LYS A 55 12.02 5.82 -10.29
CA LYS A 55 11.19 4.62 -10.27
C LYS A 55 12.11 3.42 -10.52
N PRO A 56 11.97 2.33 -9.77
CA PRO A 56 12.73 1.13 -10.05
C PRO A 56 12.34 0.55 -11.42
N LYS A 57 13.25 -0.20 -12.02
CA LYS A 57 13.12 -0.90 -13.30
C LYS A 57 13.46 -2.37 -13.11
N LEU A 58 13.10 -3.20 -14.09
CA LEU A 58 13.53 -4.59 -14.09
C LEU A 58 15.06 -4.68 -14.07
N GLY A 59 15.60 -5.55 -13.25
CA GLY A 59 17.05 -5.70 -13.02
C GLY A 59 17.61 -4.84 -11.89
N ASP A 60 16.89 -3.81 -11.42
CA ASP A 60 17.29 -3.08 -10.21
C ASP A 60 17.26 -4.01 -8.98
N ARG A 61 18.16 -3.76 -8.02
CA ARG A 61 18.29 -4.58 -6.81
C ARG A 61 18.40 -3.70 -5.58
N CYS A 62 17.97 -4.26 -4.45
CA CYS A 62 18.20 -3.68 -3.14
C CYS A 62 19.72 -3.61 -2.88
N ILE A 63 20.26 -2.42 -2.68
CA ILE A 63 21.70 -2.24 -2.44
C ILE A 63 22.19 -2.90 -1.15
N ARG A 64 21.28 -3.20 -0.21
CA ARG A 64 21.61 -3.78 1.11
C ARG A 64 21.57 -5.30 1.14
N CYS A 65 20.60 -5.93 0.48
CA CYS A 65 20.39 -7.38 0.58
C CYS A 65 20.24 -8.09 -0.77
N GLY A 66 20.39 -7.38 -1.89
CA GLY A 66 20.31 -7.96 -3.23
C GLY A 66 18.90 -8.31 -3.72
N TYR A 67 17.86 -8.15 -2.90
CA TYR A 67 16.47 -8.43 -3.29
C TYR A 67 16.07 -7.65 -4.56
N ASP A 68 15.50 -8.33 -5.53
CA ASP A 68 15.50 -7.94 -6.95
C ASP A 68 14.11 -7.85 -7.58
N ILE A 69 13.05 -8.04 -6.79
CA ILE A 69 11.68 -7.89 -7.30
C ILE A 69 11.28 -6.42 -7.27
N LEU A 70 11.19 -5.85 -8.48
CA LEU A 70 10.84 -4.47 -8.80
C LEU A 70 9.72 -3.90 -7.92
N TYR A 71 8.61 -4.64 -7.78
CA TYR A 71 7.43 -4.18 -7.04
C TYR A 71 7.71 -3.85 -5.56
N ALA A 72 8.70 -4.52 -4.96
CA ALA A 72 9.08 -4.30 -3.57
C ALA A 72 10.18 -3.25 -3.38
N LEU A 73 10.76 -2.70 -4.46
CA LEU A 73 11.83 -1.71 -4.36
C LEU A 73 11.28 -0.30 -4.12
N GLU A 74 11.98 0.44 -3.27
CA GLU A 74 11.73 1.83 -2.93
C GLU A 74 13.05 2.60 -2.95
N TYR A 75 13.05 3.79 -3.54
CA TYR A 75 14.24 4.64 -3.52
C TYR A 75 14.35 5.37 -2.18
N SER A 76 15.44 5.15 -1.46
CA SER A 76 15.77 5.88 -0.23
C SER A 76 16.74 7.01 -0.53
N HIS A 77 16.42 8.19 0.01
CA HIS A 77 17.25 9.38 -0.12
C HIS A 77 18.42 9.38 0.87
N GLU A 78 18.34 8.64 1.98
CA GLU A 78 19.45 8.50 2.95
C GLU A 78 20.63 7.74 2.35
N VAL A 79 20.35 6.71 1.55
CA VAL A 79 21.39 5.87 0.94
C VAL A 79 21.56 6.11 -0.55
N ASN A 80 20.84 7.08 -1.11
CA ASN A 80 20.85 7.44 -2.53
C ASN A 80 20.73 6.22 -3.47
N GLY A 81 19.79 5.31 -3.18
CA GLY A 81 19.69 4.04 -3.91
C GLY A 81 18.41 3.27 -3.61
N PHE A 82 18.20 2.16 -4.34
CA PHE A 82 17.04 1.30 -4.14
C PHE A 82 17.25 0.36 -2.96
N LEU A 83 16.24 0.28 -2.10
CA LEU A 83 16.12 -0.71 -1.04
C LEU A 83 14.83 -1.49 -1.24
N CYS A 84 14.83 -2.79 -0.91
CA CYS A 84 13.57 -3.49 -0.76
C CYS A 84 12.80 -2.94 0.45
N ALA A 85 11.48 -3.06 0.44
CA ALA A 85 10.60 -2.53 1.49
C ALA A 85 11.02 -2.99 2.90
N ASN A 86 11.49 -4.24 3.07
CA ASN A 86 12.04 -4.72 4.34
C ASN A 86 13.27 -3.90 4.78
N CYS A 87 14.28 -3.75 3.91
CA CYS A 87 15.49 -2.96 4.23
C CYS A 87 15.18 -1.48 4.41
N HIS A 88 14.28 -0.93 3.59
CA HIS A 88 13.82 0.44 3.67
C HIS A 88 13.14 0.73 5.02
N ARG A 89 12.36 -0.22 5.54
CA ARG A 89 11.72 -0.13 6.86
C ARG A 89 12.71 -0.15 8.03
N LEU A 90 13.81 -0.87 7.90
CA LEU A 90 14.86 -0.90 8.94
C LEU A 90 15.58 0.46 9.08
N ILE A 91 15.72 1.21 7.99
CA ILE A 91 16.31 2.57 8.00
C ILE A 91 15.24 3.57 8.43
N HIS A 92 14.05 3.47 7.82
CA HIS A 92 12.93 4.33 8.12
C HIS A 92 11.93 3.61 9.00
N GLN A 93 12.17 3.67 10.30
CA GLN A 93 11.17 3.42 11.33
C GLN A 93 10.10 4.53 11.29
N GLY A 94 9.41 4.72 10.15
CA GLY A 94 8.41 5.76 9.98
C GLY A 94 7.41 5.74 11.13
N GLY A 95 6.96 6.93 11.57
CA GLY A 95 6.04 7.19 12.67
C GLY A 95 5.78 6.04 13.66
N ARG A 96 6.28 6.18 14.90
CA ARG A 96 6.11 5.34 16.11
C ARG A 96 4.77 4.57 16.27
N ARG A 97 3.68 4.99 15.64
CA ARG A 97 2.31 4.46 15.74
C ARG A 97 2.06 3.05 15.19
N ARG A 98 3.09 2.29 14.78
CA ARG A 98 2.88 0.97 14.15
C ARG A 98 2.91 -0.20 15.14
N MET A 99 3.54 -0.02 16.31
CA MET A 99 3.48 -0.95 17.45
C MET A 99 3.56 -0.24 18.82
N SER A 100 4.32 0.85 18.95
CA SER A 100 4.64 1.42 20.26
C SER A 100 3.42 1.86 21.09
N ASP A 101 2.33 2.28 20.46
CA ASP A 101 1.11 2.68 21.18
C ASP A 101 0.38 1.48 21.82
N ALA A 102 0.50 0.25 21.30
CA ALA A 102 -0.20 -0.91 21.89
C ALA A 102 0.48 -1.42 23.18
N MET A 103 1.82 -1.43 23.19
CA MET A 103 2.60 -1.71 24.41
C MET A 103 2.54 -0.55 25.41
N ALA A 104 2.70 0.70 24.95
CA ALA A 104 2.67 1.88 25.82
C ALA A 104 1.30 2.15 26.46
N MET A 105 0.21 1.66 25.84
CA MET A 105 -1.15 1.78 26.40
C MET A 105 -1.54 0.60 27.30
N GLY A 106 -0.69 -0.43 27.48
CA GLY A 106 -0.97 -1.59 28.33
C GLY A 106 -1.98 -2.60 27.74
N TRP A 107 -2.18 -2.62 26.42
CA TRP A 107 -3.21 -3.46 25.78
C TRP A 107 -2.77 -4.92 25.54
N GLY A 108 -1.51 -5.25 25.84
CA GLY A 108 -0.96 -6.61 25.66
C GLY A 108 -0.96 -7.07 24.21
N TYR A 109 -0.02 -7.93 23.86
CA TYR A 109 -0.13 -8.72 22.63
C TYR A 109 -1.05 -9.93 22.88
N PRO A 110 -1.92 -10.37 21.95
CA PRO A 110 -2.61 -9.61 20.91
C PRO A 110 -4.13 -9.93 20.86
N VAL A 111 -4.99 -9.12 21.47
CA VAL A 111 -6.46 -9.33 21.42
C VAL A 111 -7.07 -9.05 20.02
N ARG A 112 -6.27 -8.66 19.01
CA ARG A 112 -6.75 -8.26 17.66
C ARG A 112 -6.27 -9.10 16.48
N LEU A 113 -5.56 -10.21 16.72
CA LEU A 113 -5.08 -11.11 15.65
C LEU A 113 -5.74 -12.50 15.69
N LEU A 114 -6.67 -12.74 16.62
CA LEU A 114 -7.41 -14.00 16.69
C LEU A 114 -8.14 -14.25 15.37
N GLY A 115 -7.81 -15.33 14.67
CA GLY A 115 -8.38 -15.69 13.36
C GLY A 115 -7.69 -15.08 12.13
N ALA A 116 -6.70 -14.19 12.30
CA ALA A 116 -5.86 -13.72 11.19
C ALA A 116 -5.04 -14.89 10.59
N LEU A 117 -4.62 -14.75 9.32
CA LEU A 117 -3.69 -15.69 8.69
C LEU A 117 -2.23 -15.28 8.96
N TYR A 118 -1.43 -16.18 9.54
CA TYR A 118 0.00 -16.00 9.84
C TYR A 118 0.71 -17.35 10.08
N ASP A 119 2.05 -17.36 10.08
CA ASP A 119 2.89 -18.57 10.07
C ASP A 119 4.12 -18.42 10.99
N PRO A 120 4.44 -19.41 11.84
CA PRO A 120 3.63 -19.88 12.96
C PRO A 120 3.56 -18.81 14.07
N GLY A 121 2.65 -18.95 15.04
CA GLY A 121 2.65 -18.06 16.18
C GLY A 121 1.40 -17.98 17.04
N PHE A 122 0.44 -18.90 16.91
CA PHE A 122 -0.52 -19.03 17.99
C PHE A 122 0.13 -19.91 19.05
N PRO A 123 0.32 -19.44 20.30
CA PRO A 123 -0.05 -18.12 20.86
C PRO A 123 0.99 -16.97 20.75
N TYR A 124 2.24 -17.20 20.34
CA TYR A 124 3.37 -16.32 20.71
C TYR A 124 4.05 -15.47 19.61
N GLU A 125 3.29 -14.84 18.70
CA GLU A 125 3.74 -13.81 17.71
C GLU A 125 4.01 -14.34 16.29
N PRO A 126 3.71 -13.55 15.23
CA PRO A 126 3.98 -13.97 13.86
C PRO A 126 5.50 -13.91 13.59
N GLU A 127 6.16 -15.06 13.63
CA GLU A 127 7.61 -15.16 13.41
C GLU A 127 7.98 -15.15 11.94
N ARG A 128 7.06 -15.53 11.05
CA ARG A 128 7.29 -15.60 9.60
C ARG A 128 6.20 -14.88 8.82
N CYS A 129 6.58 -14.40 7.64
CA CYS A 129 5.65 -13.89 6.65
C CYS A 129 4.74 -15.02 6.18
N TYR A 130 3.43 -14.83 6.21
CA TYR A 130 2.48 -15.85 5.76
C TYR A 130 2.76 -16.34 4.33
N LEU A 131 3.14 -15.43 3.42
CA LEU A 131 3.33 -15.75 2.00
C LEU A 131 4.71 -16.33 1.70
N CYS A 132 5.78 -15.60 1.98
CA CYS A 132 7.13 -16.06 1.63
C CYS A 132 7.78 -16.98 2.66
N LYS A 133 7.14 -17.23 3.81
CA LYS A 133 7.61 -18.09 4.91
C LYS A 133 8.97 -17.65 5.49
N GLN A 134 9.48 -16.48 5.11
CA GLN A 134 10.72 -15.91 5.63
C GLN A 134 10.49 -15.26 7.01
N PRO A 135 11.49 -15.27 7.90
CA PRO A 135 11.39 -14.61 9.20
C PRO A 135 11.02 -13.13 9.07
N ILE A 136 10.17 -12.67 9.98
CA ILE A 136 9.82 -11.25 10.14
C ILE A 136 10.22 -10.76 11.52
N THR A 137 10.41 -9.45 11.63
CA THR A 137 10.67 -8.76 12.89
C THR A 137 9.60 -7.69 13.08
N PRO A 138 9.39 -7.18 14.30
CA PRO A 138 8.49 -6.06 14.60
C PRO A 138 8.59 -4.86 13.65
N ALA A 139 9.76 -4.64 13.03
CA ALA A 139 10.00 -3.52 12.12
C ALA A 139 9.61 -3.78 10.66
N VAL A 140 9.51 -5.05 10.23
CA VAL A 140 9.41 -5.43 8.80
C VAL A 140 8.14 -6.18 8.42
N TRP A 141 7.17 -6.31 9.31
CA TRP A 141 5.86 -6.90 9.00
C TRP A 141 4.76 -5.85 8.82
N GLU A 142 3.69 -6.24 8.14
CA GLU A 142 2.53 -5.41 7.81
C GLU A 142 1.22 -6.19 8.04
N ARG A 143 0.17 -5.47 8.46
CA ARG A 143 -1.21 -5.98 8.45
C ARG A 143 -1.83 -5.69 7.09
N HIS A 144 -2.05 -6.73 6.30
CA HIS A 144 -2.76 -6.62 5.04
C HIS A 144 -4.23 -7.00 5.23
N HIS A 145 -5.15 -6.18 4.72
CA HIS A 145 -6.55 -6.56 4.63
C HIS A 145 -6.75 -7.29 3.31
N MET A 146 -7.14 -8.56 3.36
CA MET A 146 -7.31 -9.38 2.16
C MET A 146 -8.42 -8.82 1.26
N ILE A 147 -9.54 -8.41 1.87
CA ILE A 147 -10.58 -7.58 1.26
C ILE A 147 -10.31 -6.12 1.63
N PRO A 148 -10.05 -5.22 0.66
CA PRO A 148 -9.73 -3.83 0.92
C PRO A 148 -10.80 -3.12 1.75
N ARG A 149 -10.38 -2.24 2.69
CA ARG A 149 -11.30 -1.50 3.57
C ARG A 149 -12.33 -0.63 2.82
N SER A 150 -12.00 -0.20 1.61
CA SER A 150 -12.89 0.57 0.73
C SER A 150 -13.95 -0.29 0.05
N ALA A 151 -13.72 -1.59 -0.07
CA ALA A 151 -14.61 -2.56 -0.70
C ALA A 151 -15.34 -3.45 0.33
N SER A 152 -14.85 -3.52 1.57
CA SER A 152 -15.45 -4.32 2.64
C SER A 152 -16.65 -3.63 3.30
N ARG A 153 -17.69 -4.41 3.60
CA ARG A 153 -18.75 -4.01 4.53
C ARG A 153 -18.18 -3.73 5.94
N ARG A 154 -18.91 -2.95 6.76
CA ARG A 154 -18.43 -2.49 8.08
C ARG A 154 -18.06 -3.65 9.03
N ASP A 155 -18.83 -4.73 9.00
CA ASP A 155 -18.62 -5.96 9.77
C ASP A 155 -17.31 -6.66 9.36
N ILE A 156 -17.11 -6.92 8.07
CA ILE A 156 -15.89 -7.55 7.54
C ILE A 156 -14.65 -6.66 7.75
N ARG A 157 -14.82 -5.34 7.69
CA ARG A 157 -13.73 -4.38 7.91
C ARG A 157 -13.10 -4.46 9.31
N LEU A 158 -13.89 -4.88 10.30
CA LEU A 158 -13.47 -4.99 11.70
C LEU A 158 -13.07 -6.42 12.08
N ASP A 159 -13.36 -7.40 11.20
CA ASP A 159 -13.06 -8.80 11.42
C ASP A 159 -11.57 -9.10 11.22
N SER A 160 -10.91 -9.59 12.26
CA SER A 160 -9.50 -10.02 12.22
C SER A 160 -9.26 -11.18 11.26
N ARG A 161 -10.29 -11.97 10.91
CA ARG A 161 -10.21 -13.01 9.88
C ARG A 161 -9.94 -12.45 8.49
N ASN A 162 -10.21 -11.16 8.24
CA ASN A 162 -9.87 -10.46 7.00
C ASN A 162 -8.41 -9.93 6.99
N ILE A 163 -7.62 -10.28 8.00
CA ILE A 163 -6.22 -9.85 8.11
C ILE A 163 -5.29 -11.01 7.80
N VAL A 164 -4.26 -10.73 7.01
CA VAL A 164 -3.09 -11.60 6.82
C VAL A 164 -1.82 -10.86 7.18
N ILE A 165 -0.89 -11.56 7.86
CA ILE A 165 0.39 -11.01 8.29
C ILE A 165 1.47 -11.35 7.26
N VAL A 166 2.08 -10.32 6.68
CA VAL A 166 3.11 -10.46 5.65
C VAL A 166 4.29 -9.54 5.91
N CYS A 167 5.46 -9.85 5.36
CA CYS A 167 6.58 -8.92 5.37
C CYS A 167 6.31 -7.70 4.47
N ALA A 168 7.04 -6.61 4.68
CA ALA A 168 6.87 -5.38 3.91
C ALA A 168 7.11 -5.58 2.41
N ASN A 169 8.03 -6.47 2.02
CA ASN A 169 8.23 -6.84 0.61
C ASN A 169 6.97 -7.47 0.01
N CYS A 170 6.42 -8.52 0.65
CA CYS A 170 5.23 -9.20 0.17
C CYS A 170 4.00 -8.27 0.15
N HIS A 171 3.87 -7.42 1.17
CA HIS A 171 2.84 -6.39 1.20
C HIS A 171 2.93 -5.44 -0.01
N ARG A 172 4.14 -4.96 -0.34
CA ARG A 172 4.34 -4.11 -1.53
C ARG A 172 3.98 -4.84 -2.81
N ILE A 173 4.37 -6.10 -2.95
CA ILE A 173 4.02 -6.94 -4.11
C ILE A 173 2.50 -7.05 -4.25
N LEU A 174 1.79 -7.47 -3.20
CA LEU A 174 0.31 -7.55 -3.21
C LEU A 174 -0.35 -6.23 -3.64
N THR A 175 0.19 -5.09 -3.21
CA THR A 175 -0.39 -3.78 -3.53
C THR A 175 -0.03 -3.20 -4.89
N ARG A 176 1.07 -3.66 -5.51
CA ARG A 176 1.61 -3.04 -6.73
C ARG A 176 1.59 -3.97 -7.95
N ALA A 177 1.65 -5.28 -7.77
CA ALA A 177 1.56 -6.28 -8.84
C ALA A 177 0.11 -6.76 -9.02
N ASN A 178 -0.85 -5.83 -9.05
CA ASN A 178 -2.28 -6.16 -9.01
C ASN A 178 -2.73 -7.04 -10.19
N ASP A 179 -2.16 -6.82 -11.38
CA ASP A 179 -2.51 -7.61 -12.56
C ASP A 179 -2.12 -9.09 -12.40
N VAL A 180 -0.91 -9.37 -11.92
CA VAL A 180 -0.46 -10.74 -11.61
C VAL A 180 -1.30 -11.37 -10.50
N ILE A 181 -1.62 -10.63 -9.44
CA ILE A 181 -2.47 -11.15 -8.35
C ILE A 181 -3.89 -11.45 -8.86
N ARG A 182 -4.42 -10.65 -9.79
CA ARG A 182 -5.72 -10.89 -10.42
C ARG A 182 -5.70 -12.14 -11.30
N GLU A 183 -4.62 -12.36 -12.05
CA GLU A 183 -4.42 -13.60 -12.83
C GLU A 183 -4.38 -14.83 -11.92
N CYS A 184 -3.62 -14.77 -10.83
CA CYS A 184 -3.62 -15.84 -9.82
C CYS A 184 -5.02 -16.07 -9.22
N PHE A 185 -5.80 -15.01 -9.02
CA PHE A 185 -7.18 -15.15 -8.53
C PHE A 185 -8.06 -15.89 -9.55
N ASN A 186 -7.95 -15.55 -10.83
CA ASN A 186 -8.68 -16.24 -11.89
C ASN A 186 -8.28 -17.72 -11.99
N GLU A 187 -6.98 -18.03 -11.88
CA GLU A 187 -6.49 -19.41 -11.82
C GLU A 187 -7.10 -20.16 -10.63
N PHE A 188 -7.05 -19.57 -9.44
CA PHE A 188 -7.64 -20.13 -8.23
C PHE A 188 -9.12 -20.45 -8.39
N ARG A 189 -9.91 -19.53 -8.97
CA ARG A 189 -11.36 -19.71 -9.20
C ARG A 189 -11.69 -20.85 -10.15
N ASN A 190 -10.77 -21.19 -11.04
CA ASN A 190 -10.89 -22.33 -11.97
C ASN A 190 -10.30 -23.63 -11.40
N SER A 191 -9.85 -23.63 -10.15
CA SER A 191 -9.25 -24.79 -9.49
C SER A 191 -10.20 -25.42 -8.48
N ARG A 192 -10.00 -26.72 -8.19
CA ARG A 192 -10.73 -27.43 -7.11
C ARG A 192 -10.43 -26.89 -5.70
N LEU A 193 -9.51 -25.93 -5.57
CA LEU A 193 -9.16 -25.29 -4.30
C LEU A 193 -10.15 -24.18 -3.95
N ASP A 194 -10.95 -23.70 -4.90
CA ASP A 194 -12.06 -22.80 -4.62
C ASP A 194 -13.16 -23.56 -3.87
N PRO A 195 -13.51 -23.18 -2.62
CA PRO A 195 -14.57 -23.84 -1.85
C PRO A 195 -15.92 -23.85 -2.58
N ARG A 196 -16.11 -22.93 -3.53
CA ARG A 196 -17.34 -22.80 -4.31
C ARG A 196 -17.24 -23.38 -5.72
N TYR A 197 -16.15 -24.06 -6.07
CA TYR A 197 -15.86 -24.59 -7.42
C TYR A 197 -17.04 -25.33 -8.08
N HIS A 198 -17.78 -26.14 -7.31
CA HIS A 198 -18.89 -26.95 -7.82
C HIS A 198 -20.23 -26.21 -7.99
N TYR A 199 -20.33 -24.95 -7.56
CA TYR A 199 -21.60 -24.23 -7.47
C TYR A 199 -21.81 -23.17 -8.57
N TYR A 200 -20.93 -23.09 -9.58
CA TYR A 200 -21.00 -22.05 -10.61
C TYR A 200 -21.44 -22.56 -11.98
N THR A 201 -22.62 -22.12 -12.43
CA THR A 201 -23.04 -22.08 -13.83
C THR A 201 -22.95 -20.64 -14.33
N THR A 202 -21.83 -20.33 -15.00
CA THR A 202 -21.55 -19.22 -15.95
C THR A 202 -22.00 -17.76 -15.72
N LEU A 203 -22.72 -17.36 -14.67
CA LEU A 203 -23.19 -15.95 -14.56
C LEU A 203 -22.95 -15.23 -13.21
N ASP A 204 -22.42 -15.90 -12.19
CA ASP A 204 -22.32 -15.33 -10.82
C ASP A 204 -20.90 -15.05 -10.32
N GLN A 205 -19.93 -14.97 -11.23
CA GLN A 205 -18.51 -14.81 -10.87
C GLN A 205 -18.17 -13.45 -10.23
N TYR A 206 -19.04 -12.44 -10.38
CA TYR A 206 -18.78 -11.06 -9.94
C TYR A 206 -19.30 -10.73 -8.52
N GLU A 207 -20.34 -11.38 -8.02
CA GLU A 207 -20.90 -11.05 -6.68
C GLU A 207 -20.07 -11.61 -5.50
N VAL A 208 -19.12 -12.51 -5.76
CA VAL A 208 -18.41 -13.27 -4.72
C VAL A 208 -17.09 -12.62 -4.27
N ALA A 209 -16.68 -11.51 -4.88
CA ALA A 209 -15.44 -10.78 -4.54
C ALA A 209 -15.39 -10.20 -3.10
N GLY A 210 -16.42 -10.45 -2.28
CA GLY A 210 -16.51 -10.08 -0.87
C GLY A 210 -16.68 -11.24 0.12
N ASP A 211 -16.66 -12.50 -0.33
CA ASP A 211 -16.73 -13.64 0.59
C ASP A 211 -15.37 -13.90 1.25
N LEU A 212 -15.35 -13.74 2.56
CA LEU A 212 -14.16 -13.93 3.37
C LEU A 212 -13.62 -15.35 3.33
N GLU A 213 -14.47 -16.37 3.18
CA GLU A 213 -14.03 -17.77 3.12
C GLU A 213 -13.26 -18.05 1.82
N VAL A 214 -13.84 -17.67 0.67
CA VAL A 214 -13.21 -17.78 -0.65
C VAL A 214 -11.90 -16.99 -0.70
N ILE A 215 -11.88 -15.76 -0.18
CA ILE A 215 -10.67 -14.94 -0.16
C ILE A 215 -9.60 -15.56 0.75
N ARG A 216 -9.96 -16.16 1.88
CA ARG A 216 -8.99 -16.87 2.73
C ARG A 216 -8.39 -18.09 2.03
N ALA A 217 -9.22 -18.87 1.32
CA ALA A 217 -8.75 -19.98 0.49
C ALA A 217 -7.82 -19.49 -0.63
N PHE A 218 -8.14 -18.36 -1.27
CA PHE A 218 -7.25 -17.74 -2.24
C PHE A 218 -5.89 -17.36 -1.64
N TYR A 219 -5.85 -16.82 -0.41
CA TYR A 219 -4.58 -16.51 0.24
C TYR A 219 -3.78 -17.77 0.63
N GLN A 220 -4.43 -18.89 0.92
CA GLN A 220 -3.77 -20.19 1.05
C GLN A 220 -3.16 -20.63 -0.28
N PHE A 221 -3.92 -20.52 -1.38
CA PHE A 221 -3.41 -20.77 -2.74
C PHE A 221 -2.18 -19.90 -3.06
N LEU A 222 -2.26 -18.59 -2.81
CA LEU A 222 -1.15 -17.66 -3.00
C LEU A 222 0.07 -18.06 -2.16
N ARG A 223 -0.12 -18.51 -0.92
CA ARG A 223 0.98 -18.94 -0.04
C ARG A 223 1.74 -20.12 -0.63
N GLU A 224 1.04 -21.12 -1.15
CA GLU A 224 1.70 -22.29 -1.73
C GLU A 224 2.36 -21.99 -3.08
N LYS A 225 1.76 -21.11 -3.88
CA LYS A 225 2.31 -20.65 -5.16
C LYS A 225 3.30 -19.50 -5.07
N TRP A 226 3.57 -18.99 -3.87
CA TRP A 226 4.26 -17.70 -3.72
C TRP A 226 5.65 -17.68 -4.36
N ASN A 227 6.43 -18.75 -4.23
CA ASN A 227 7.76 -18.81 -4.84
C ASN A 227 7.72 -18.81 -6.38
N GLU A 228 6.71 -19.47 -6.98
CA GLU A 228 6.49 -19.45 -8.43
C GLU A 228 6.14 -18.03 -8.89
N ILE A 229 5.24 -17.35 -8.17
CA ILE A 229 4.86 -15.96 -8.42
C ILE A 229 6.09 -15.04 -8.31
N LEU A 230 6.90 -15.19 -7.26
CA LEU A 230 8.14 -14.42 -7.11
C LEU A 230 9.13 -14.68 -8.25
N SER A 231 9.15 -15.88 -8.84
CA SER A 231 9.97 -16.19 -10.01
C SER A 231 9.45 -15.50 -11.26
N GLN A 232 8.14 -15.55 -11.51
CA GLN A 232 7.48 -14.86 -12.62
C GLN A 232 7.74 -13.35 -12.59
N LEU A 233 7.64 -12.73 -11.40
CA LEU A 233 7.87 -11.28 -11.23
C LEU A 233 9.32 -10.83 -11.47
N ARG A 234 10.28 -11.76 -11.59
CA ARG A 234 11.67 -11.46 -11.95
C ARG A 234 11.92 -11.51 -13.45
N GLN A 235 11.02 -12.14 -14.21
CA GLN A 235 11.13 -12.22 -15.66
C GLN A 235 10.61 -10.92 -16.29
N PRO A 236 11.17 -10.49 -17.43
CA PRO A 236 10.52 -9.47 -18.24
C PRO A 236 9.12 -9.97 -18.62
N MET A 237 8.10 -9.12 -18.49
CA MET A 237 6.83 -9.44 -19.12
C MET A 237 7.06 -9.35 -20.62
N ASP A 238 6.81 -10.44 -21.35
CA ASP A 238 6.78 -10.39 -22.80
C ASP A 238 5.65 -9.43 -23.19
N ASP A 239 6.03 -8.27 -23.74
CA ASP A 239 5.09 -7.33 -24.34
C ASP A 239 4.53 -7.98 -25.61
N ASN A 240 3.37 -8.64 -25.48
CA ASN A 240 2.59 -9.17 -26.60
C ASN A 240 1.47 -8.20 -26.97
#